data_AF-A0A919B697-F1
#
_entry.id   AF-A0A919B697-F1
#
_cell.length_a   1.000
_cell.length_b   1.000
_cell.length_c   1.000
_cell.angle_alpha   90.00
_cell.angle_beta   90.00
_cell.angle_gamma   90.00
#
_symmetry.space_group_name_H-M   'P 1'
#
loop_
_entity.id
_entity.type
_entity.pdbx_description
1 polymer ?
#
loop_
_entity_poly.entity_id
_entity_poly.type
_entity_poly.pdbx_seq_one_letter_code
_entity_poly.pdbx_strand_id
1 'polypeptide(L)'
;MCPLSEAAGSIAAMNGIRTTPPRPLDAATVFPQLAPLARPAIRLHPRPGSPSPHDSSVGGPMLWPADEPWPHCGESHDQIDDLYVAYGVRAGEGYEWHDGPNPMVPVAQLYVRDIPLLRPSWI
;
A
#
# COMPACT_ATOMS: atom_id res chain seq x y z
N MET A 1 23.22 5.69 -35.88
CA MET A 1 24.36 5.64 -34.94
C MET A 1 24.05 6.56 -33.77
N CYS A 2 24.37 6.09 -32.56
CA CYS A 2 23.82 6.38 -31.23
C CYS A 2 23.40 7.82 -30.86
N PRO A 3 22.27 7.96 -30.11
CA PRO A 3 21.92 9.13 -29.30
C PRO A 3 22.31 8.96 -27.81
N LEU A 4 21.99 9.98 -27.01
CA LEU A 4 21.88 10.06 -25.53
C LEU A 4 22.88 11.01 -24.82
N SER A 5 22.34 12.05 -24.19
CA SER A 5 22.84 12.70 -22.98
C SER A 5 21.60 13.34 -22.34
N GLU A 6 20.92 12.67 -21.42
CA GLU A 6 21.24 12.47 -20.00
C GLU A 6 21.35 13.80 -19.23
N ALA A 7 20.25 14.17 -18.59
CA ALA A 7 20.25 15.07 -17.44
C ALA A 7 19.27 14.50 -16.40
N ALA A 8 19.68 13.41 -15.76
CA ALA A 8 19.06 12.96 -14.52
C ALA A 8 19.54 13.89 -13.40
N GLY A 9 18.67 14.80 -12.98
CA GLY A 9 18.89 15.59 -11.77
C GLY A 9 19.10 14.64 -10.58
N SER A 10 20.28 14.73 -9.97
CA SER A 10 20.67 13.96 -8.80
C SER A 10 19.86 14.40 -7.58
N ILE A 11 18.89 13.59 -7.15
CA ILE A 11 18.34 13.65 -5.80
C ILE A 11 19.23 12.74 -4.95
N ALA A 12 19.87 13.33 -3.93
CA ALA A 12 20.80 12.69 -3.03
C ALA A 12 20.33 11.29 -2.58
N ALA A 13 21.10 10.27 -2.95
CA ALA A 13 20.94 8.91 -2.49
C ALA A 13 21.37 8.83 -1.02
N MET A 14 20.40 8.87 -0.10
CA MET A 14 20.61 8.37 1.26
C MET A 14 20.84 6.85 1.13
N ASN A 15 21.97 6.36 1.63
CA ASN A 15 22.55 5.04 1.38
C ASN A 15 21.69 3.87 1.96
N GLY A 16 20.55 3.57 1.33
CA GLY A 16 19.67 2.45 1.68
C GLY A 16 19.77 1.34 0.63
N ILE A 17 20.16 0.14 1.05
CA ILE A 17 20.12 -1.06 0.20
C ILE A 17 18.71 -1.19 -0.38
N ARG A 18 18.58 -1.21 -1.72
CA ARG A 18 17.31 -1.55 -2.37
C ARG A 18 16.94 -2.98 -1.97
N THR A 19 15.91 -3.13 -1.15
CA THR A 19 15.46 -4.44 -0.64
C THR A 19 14.73 -5.28 -1.68
N THR A 20 14.28 -4.67 -2.79
CA THR A 20 13.48 -5.38 -3.77
C THR A 20 14.31 -5.73 -5.01
N PRO A 21 14.42 -7.03 -5.35
CA PRO A 21 15.13 -7.48 -6.55
C PRO A 21 14.63 -6.82 -7.84
N PRO A 22 15.46 -6.80 -8.91
CA PRO A 22 15.00 -6.44 -10.25
C PRO A 22 13.82 -7.32 -10.66
N ARG A 23 12.97 -6.81 -11.56
CA ARG A 23 11.82 -7.57 -12.05
C ARG A 23 12.31 -8.89 -12.65
N PRO A 24 11.88 -10.05 -12.11
CA PRO A 24 12.39 -11.34 -12.55
C PRO A 24 11.91 -11.71 -13.97
N LEU A 25 10.83 -11.07 -14.44
CA LEU A 25 10.29 -11.28 -15.78
C LEU A 25 9.62 -10.00 -16.31
N ASP A 26 9.56 -9.89 -17.64
CA ASP A 26 8.72 -8.92 -18.33
C ASP A 26 7.34 -9.52 -18.63
N ALA A 27 6.32 -9.08 -17.89
CA ALA A 27 4.98 -9.66 -17.98
C ALA A 27 4.34 -9.45 -19.35
N ALA A 28 4.69 -8.37 -20.06
CA ALA A 28 4.16 -8.09 -21.40
C ALA A 28 4.73 -9.02 -22.47
N THR A 29 5.91 -9.62 -22.25
CA THR A 29 6.46 -10.63 -23.14
C THR A 29 5.66 -11.94 -23.05
N VAL A 30 5.22 -12.31 -21.85
CA VAL A 30 4.42 -13.54 -21.63
C VAL A 30 2.95 -13.33 -21.98
N PHE A 31 2.41 -12.13 -21.69
CA PHE A 31 1.02 -11.76 -21.91
C PHE A 31 0.93 -10.44 -22.69
N PRO A 32 1.06 -10.46 -24.04
CA PRO A 32 1.10 -9.26 -24.86
C PRO A 32 -0.14 -8.36 -24.72
N GLN A 33 -1.28 -8.94 -24.36
CA GLN A 33 -2.54 -8.22 -24.14
C GLN A 33 -2.47 -7.27 -22.94
N LEU A 34 -1.51 -7.43 -22.02
CA LEU A 34 -1.30 -6.52 -20.88
C LEU A 34 -0.53 -5.25 -21.26
N ALA A 35 0.23 -5.27 -22.36
CA ALA A 35 1.03 -4.12 -22.80
C ALA A 35 0.23 -2.81 -22.91
N PRO A 36 -0.97 -2.76 -23.53
CA PRO A 36 -1.77 -1.53 -23.59
C PRO A 36 -2.33 -1.06 -22.24
N LEU A 37 -2.32 -1.91 -21.20
CA LEU A 37 -2.80 -1.57 -19.86
C LEU A 37 -1.69 -1.01 -18.96
N ALA A 38 -0.45 -0.93 -19.45
CA ALA A 38 0.69 -0.49 -18.66
C ALA A 38 0.53 0.99 -18.25
N ARG A 39 0.71 1.26 -16.95
CA ARG A 39 0.72 2.61 -16.39
C ARG A 39 2.01 2.86 -15.61
N PRO A 40 2.54 4.10 -15.62
CA PRO A 40 3.59 4.50 -14.68
C PRO A 40 3.14 4.25 -13.25
N ALA A 41 4.02 3.65 -12.44
CA ALA A 41 3.76 3.36 -11.04
C ALA A 41 5.02 3.58 -10.21
N ILE A 42 4.84 3.84 -8.93
CA ILE A 42 5.91 4.11 -7.97
C ILE A 42 6.07 2.90 -7.09
N ARG A 43 7.27 2.30 -7.10
CA ARG A 43 7.60 1.18 -6.25
C ARG A 43 8.03 1.69 -4.88
N LEU A 44 7.25 1.38 -3.85
CA LEU A 44 7.60 1.68 -2.47
C LEU A 44 8.59 0.62 -1.94
N HIS A 45 9.58 1.08 -1.17
CA HIS A 45 10.57 0.22 -0.52
C HIS A 45 10.55 0.47 1.00
N PRO A 46 9.46 0.09 1.71
CA PRO A 46 9.38 0.29 3.14
C PRO A 46 10.48 -0.48 3.86
N ARG A 47 10.96 0.08 4.97
CA ARG A 47 11.92 -0.54 5.88
C ARG A 47 11.29 -0.60 7.27
N PRO A 48 11.52 -1.68 8.05
CA PRO A 48 11.11 -1.70 9.45
C PRO A 48 11.64 -0.48 10.20
N GLY A 49 10.80 0.08 11.07
CA GLY A 49 11.11 1.29 11.83
C GLY A 49 9.95 1.69 12.74
N SER A 50 10.08 2.85 13.37
CA SER A 50 9.05 3.43 14.24
C SER A 50 8.64 4.81 13.71
N PRO A 51 7.85 4.86 12.63
CA PRO A 51 7.45 6.11 12.00
C PRO A 51 6.53 6.92 12.92
N SER A 52 6.60 8.24 12.82
CA SER A 52 5.61 9.14 13.42
C SER A 52 4.38 9.27 12.52
N PRO A 53 3.25 9.83 13.02
CA PRO A 53 2.11 10.18 12.17
C PRO A 53 2.46 11.18 11.06
N HIS A 54 3.61 11.86 11.12
CA HIS A 54 4.07 12.81 10.10
C HIS A 54 5.00 12.19 9.07
N ASP A 55 5.20 10.87 9.10
CA ASP A 55 6.00 10.16 8.10
C ASP A 55 5.10 9.38 7.15
N SER A 56 5.59 9.14 5.92
CA SER A 56 4.98 8.13 5.06
C SER A 56 5.31 6.74 5.61
N SER A 57 4.29 5.91 5.82
CA SER A 57 4.44 4.61 6.46
C SER A 57 3.49 3.56 5.89
N VAL A 58 3.87 2.30 6.08
CA VAL A 58 2.97 1.15 5.96
C VAL A 58 2.80 0.62 7.38
N GLY A 59 1.57 0.73 7.90
CA GLY A 59 1.25 0.54 9.31
C GLY A 59 1.78 1.65 10.22
N GLY A 60 1.72 1.40 11.54
CA GLY A 60 2.13 2.35 12.57
C GLY A 60 1.07 3.43 12.85
N PRO A 61 1.43 4.45 13.65
CA PRO A 61 0.53 5.58 13.93
C PRO A 61 0.12 6.30 12.64
N MET A 62 -1.16 6.60 12.49
CA MET A 62 -1.71 7.36 11.35
C MET A 62 -2.23 8.72 11.83
N LEU A 63 -2.06 9.75 10.99
CA LEU A 63 -2.67 11.06 11.20
C LEU A 63 -4.09 11.05 10.61
N TRP A 64 -5.09 11.08 11.49
CA TRP A 64 -6.50 11.23 11.13
C TRP A 64 -7.06 12.53 11.75
N PRO A 65 -7.90 13.31 11.04
CA PRO A 65 -8.50 14.52 11.61
C PRO A 65 -9.34 14.19 12.85
N ALA A 66 -9.15 14.95 13.93
CA ALA A 66 -9.80 14.67 15.21
C ALA A 66 -11.33 14.93 15.18
N ASP A 67 -11.77 15.77 14.24
CA ASP A 67 -13.16 16.14 14.00
C ASP A 67 -13.87 15.23 12.98
N GLU A 68 -13.16 14.27 12.38
CA GLU A 68 -13.74 13.29 11.47
C GLU A 68 -13.95 11.94 12.17
N PRO A 69 -15.13 11.30 12.01
CA PRO A 69 -15.35 9.97 12.55
C PRO A 69 -14.38 8.97 11.89
N TRP A 70 -13.94 7.99 12.68
CA TRP A 70 -13.13 6.90 12.14
C TRP A 70 -13.93 6.12 11.08
N PRO A 71 -13.31 5.74 9.95
CA PRO A 71 -14.01 4.99 8.91
C PRO A 71 -14.32 3.56 9.38
N HIS A 72 -15.50 3.07 9.00
CA HIS A 72 -15.91 1.70 9.26
C HIS A 72 -16.26 0.99 7.94
N CYS A 73 -16.09 -0.33 7.92
CA CYS A 73 -16.55 -1.16 6.82
C CYS A 73 -18.08 -1.30 6.88
N GLY A 74 -18.77 -0.97 5.78
CA GLY A 74 -20.23 -1.01 5.67
C GLY A 74 -20.79 -2.36 5.21
N GLU A 75 -19.94 -3.35 4.93
CA GLU A 75 -20.37 -4.68 4.52
C GLU A 75 -20.90 -5.49 5.71
N SER A 76 -21.77 -6.48 5.46
CA SER A 76 -22.12 -7.49 6.47
C SER A 76 -20.90 -8.40 6.68
N HIS A 77 -20.50 -8.59 7.94
CA HIS A 77 -19.37 -9.45 8.30
C HIS A 77 -19.85 -10.75 8.95
N ASP A 78 -21.13 -11.05 8.79
CA ASP A 78 -21.84 -12.17 9.43
C ASP A 78 -21.58 -13.48 8.67
N GLN A 79 -21.10 -13.40 7.43
CA GLN A 79 -21.03 -14.51 6.46
C GLN A 79 -19.71 -15.31 6.48
N ILE A 80 -18.74 -14.96 7.33
CA ILE A 80 -17.47 -15.70 7.39
C ILE A 80 -17.68 -17.09 8.01
N ASP A 81 -18.78 -17.32 8.74
CA ASP A 81 -18.97 -18.53 9.56
C ASP A 81 -19.42 -19.79 8.81
N ASP A 82 -20.18 -19.68 7.70
CA ASP A 82 -20.65 -20.89 6.99
C ASP A 82 -19.49 -21.73 6.43
N LEU A 83 -18.39 -21.07 6.03
CA LEU A 83 -17.18 -21.73 5.53
C LEU A 83 -16.34 -22.35 6.66
N TYR A 84 -16.18 -21.67 7.80
CA TYR A 84 -15.39 -22.19 8.93
C TYR A 84 -16.10 -23.28 9.74
N VAL A 85 -17.43 -23.22 9.82
CA VAL A 85 -18.27 -24.33 10.34
C VAL A 85 -18.15 -25.55 9.44
N ALA A 86 -18.15 -25.38 8.11
CA ALA A 86 -17.96 -26.48 7.15
C ALA A 86 -16.56 -27.14 7.26
N TYR A 87 -15.52 -26.39 7.65
CA TYR A 87 -14.17 -26.92 7.93
C TYR A 87 -14.00 -27.49 9.36
N GLY A 88 -15.08 -27.57 10.15
CA GLY A 88 -15.05 -28.20 11.47
C GLY A 88 -14.25 -27.44 12.53
N VAL A 89 -13.92 -26.17 12.26
CA VAL A 89 -13.40 -25.28 13.28
C VAL A 89 -14.57 -24.96 14.21
N ARG A 90 -14.60 -25.59 15.39
CA ARG A 90 -15.52 -25.15 16.44
C ARG A 90 -15.23 -23.69 16.67
N ALA A 91 -16.22 -22.85 16.41
CA ALA A 91 -16.19 -21.47 16.80
C ALA A 91 -15.84 -21.47 18.30
N GLY A 92 -14.62 -21.01 18.62
CA GLY A 92 -14.02 -21.21 19.93
C GLY A 92 -14.70 -20.33 20.96
N GLU A 93 -15.00 -20.82 22.16
CA GLU A 93 -15.55 -20.00 23.24
C GLU A 93 -14.71 -18.71 23.42
N GLY A 94 -15.25 -17.56 23.00
CA GLY A 94 -14.55 -16.26 23.05
C GLY A 94 -14.70 -15.32 21.84
N TYR A 95 -15.31 -15.72 20.72
CA TYR A 95 -15.77 -14.75 19.71
C TYR A 95 -17.12 -14.19 20.18
N GLU A 96 -17.08 -13.10 20.94
CA GLU A 96 -18.29 -12.31 21.14
C GLU A 96 -18.57 -11.63 19.80
N TRP A 97 -19.67 -12.01 19.15
CA TRP A 97 -20.17 -11.29 17.99
C TRP A 97 -20.38 -9.84 18.39
N HIS A 98 -19.62 -8.94 17.79
CA HIS A 98 -19.84 -7.53 17.99
C HIS A 98 -20.91 -7.07 17.01
N ASP A 99 -22.08 -6.72 17.53
CA ASP A 99 -23.07 -5.96 16.77
C ASP A 99 -22.51 -4.56 16.49
N GLY A 100 -22.23 -4.27 15.22
CA GLY A 100 -21.77 -2.94 14.81
C GLY A 100 -20.83 -2.94 13.61
N PRO A 101 -20.56 -1.75 13.04
CA PRO A 101 -19.69 -1.63 11.90
C PRO A 101 -18.22 -1.86 12.31
N ASN A 102 -17.47 -2.62 11.52
CA ASN A 102 -16.06 -2.93 11.82
C ASN A 102 -15.16 -1.71 11.53
N PRO A 103 -14.39 -1.19 12.50
CA PRO A 103 -13.48 -0.08 12.22
C PRO A 103 -12.42 -0.50 11.22
N MET A 104 -12.12 0.35 10.26
CA MET A 104 -11.06 0.07 9.29
C MET A 104 -9.69 0.13 9.96
N VAL A 105 -8.79 -0.77 9.60
CA VAL A 105 -7.39 -0.76 10.04
C VAL A 105 -6.56 0.05 9.03
N PRO A 106 -5.78 1.06 9.47
CA PRO A 106 -5.00 1.85 8.55
C PRO A 106 -3.82 1.02 8.04
N VAL A 107 -3.72 0.87 6.72
CA VAL A 107 -2.67 0.06 6.07
C VAL A 107 -1.46 0.90 5.69
N ALA A 108 -1.68 2.09 5.14
CA ALA A 108 -0.60 2.98 4.73
C ALA A 108 -1.03 4.44 4.74
N GLN A 109 -0.08 5.32 5.03
CA GLN A 109 -0.21 6.76 4.88
C GLN A 109 0.95 7.26 4.02
N LEU A 110 0.65 8.13 3.05
CA LEU A 110 1.65 8.64 2.12
C LEU A 110 1.53 10.16 1.99
N TYR A 111 2.65 10.86 2.21
CA TYR A 111 2.74 12.30 1.99
C TYR A 111 3.26 12.61 0.59
N VAL A 112 2.66 13.59 -0.09
CA VAL A 112 3.05 14.04 -1.44
C VAL A 112 4.53 14.45 -1.51
N ARG A 113 5.09 15.04 -0.43
CA ARG A 113 6.51 15.41 -0.37
C ARG A 113 7.44 14.21 -0.58
N ASP A 114 7.00 13.01 -0.23
CA ASP A 114 7.76 11.76 -0.31
C ASP A 114 7.52 11.00 -1.62
N ILE A 115 6.67 11.55 -2.51
CA ILE A 115 6.33 10.97 -3.80
C ILE A 115 6.67 11.96 -4.93
N PRO A 116 7.93 11.99 -5.42
CA PRO A 116 8.42 13.03 -6.33
C PRO A 116 7.65 13.13 -7.65
N LEU A 117 7.12 12.02 -8.15
CA LEU A 117 6.43 11.93 -9.44
C LEU A 117 4.96 12.40 -9.39
N LEU A 118 4.44 12.76 -8.19
CA LEU A 118 3.10 13.34 -8.02
C LEU A 118 3.13 14.87 -7.92
N ARG A 119 4.30 15.50 -8.07
CA ARG A 119 4.40 16.97 -8.09
C ARG A 119 3.94 17.49 -9.45
N PRO A 120 2.99 18.43 -9.52
CA PRO A 120 2.63 19.07 -10.78
C PRO A 120 3.84 19.79 -11.37
N SER A 121 4.06 19.68 -12.68
CA SER A 121 5.23 20.21 -13.40
C SER A 121 5.26 21.74 -13.55
N TRP A 122 4.39 22.48 -12.83
CA TRP A 122 4.26 23.94 -12.91
C TRP A 122 4.64 24.65 -11.59
N ILE A 123 5.18 23.91 -10.62
CA ILE A 123 6.01 24.44 -9.53
C ILE A 123 7.48 24.26 -9.94
#